data_AF-A0A538DWJ9-F1
#
_entry.id   AF-A0A538DWJ9-F1
#
_cell.length_a   1.000
_cell.length_b   1.000
_cell.length_c   1.000
_cell.angle_alpha   90.00
_cell.angle_beta   90.00
_cell.angle_gamma   90.00
#
_symmetry.space_group_name_H-M   'P 1'
#
loop_
_entity.id
_entity.type
_entity.pdbx_description
1 polymer ?
#
loop_
_entity_poly.entity_id
_entity_poly.type
_entity_poly.pdbx_seq_one_letter_code
_entity_poly.pdbx_strand_id
1 'polypeptide(L)' 'MTSPVGLHRVLAPVGVLPQAAQRLEASPAVGADEVRIRVERLNLDA' A
#
# COMPACT_ATOMS: atom_id res chain seq x y z
N MET A 1 9.51 9.26 -5.62
CA MET A 1 8.52 10.16 -4.98
C MET A 1 7.39 9.30 -4.46
N THR A 2 6.98 9.53 -3.23
CA THR A 2 5.95 8.79 -2.50
C THR A 2 4.57 9.30 -2.92
N SER A 3 3.65 8.39 -3.24
CA SER A 3 2.26 8.73 -3.55
C SER A 3 1.44 8.76 -2.26
N PRO A 4 0.57 9.76 -2.03
CA PRO A 4 -0.25 9.84 -0.82
C PRO A 4 -1.21 8.64 -0.66
N VAL A 5 -1.55 7.99 -1.79
CA VAL A 5 -2.43 6.81 -1.82
C VAL A 5 -1.69 5.50 -2.08
N GLY A 6 -0.35 5.48 -1.97
CA GLY A 6 0.42 4.23 -2.08
C GLY A 6 0.65 3.68 -3.49
N LEU A 7 0.47 4.45 -4.56
CA LEU A 7 0.76 4.00 -5.94
C LEU A 7 2.19 3.47 -6.11
N HIS A 8 3.15 4.00 -5.33
CA HIS A 8 4.54 3.54 -5.34
C HIS A 8 4.72 2.10 -4.83
N ARG A 9 3.71 1.51 -4.19
CA ARG A 9 3.69 0.09 -3.76
C ARG A 9 3.07 -0.83 -4.83
N VAL A 10 2.46 -0.30 -5.89
CA VAL A 10 1.82 -1.11 -6.95
C VAL A 10 2.85 -1.58 -7.97
N LEU A 11 3.06 -2.89 -8.04
CA LEU A 11 4.01 -3.50 -8.95
C LEU A 11 3.36 -3.91 -10.28
N ALA A 12 2.06 -4.27 -10.28
CA ALA A 12 1.30 -4.55 -11.49
C ALA A 12 -0.23 -4.56 -11.26
N PRO A 13 -1.03 -4.07 -12.23
CA PRO A 13 -0.62 -3.15 -13.30
C PRO A 13 -0.20 -1.80 -12.71
N VAL A 14 0.81 -1.14 -13.28
CA VAL A 14 1.28 0.15 -12.76
C VAL A 14 0.21 1.22 -12.98
N GLY A 15 -0.01 2.06 -11.97
CA GLY A 15 -0.90 3.22 -12.06
C GLY A 15 -2.35 2.98 -11.62
N VAL A 16 -2.75 1.74 -11.33
CA VAL A 16 -4.02 1.49 -10.65
C VAL A 16 -3.90 1.74 -9.15
N LEU A 17 -5.03 2.01 -8.49
CA LEU A 17 -5.06 2.11 -7.03
C LEU A 17 -4.71 0.76 -6.37
N PRO A 18 -4.14 0.75 -5.15
CA PRO A 18 -3.70 -0.48 -4.49
C PRO A 18 -4.74 -1.60 -4.41
N GLN A 19 -6.03 -1.26 -4.28
CA GLN A 19 -7.13 -2.22 -4.19
C GLN A 19 -7.29 -3.04 -5.49
N ALA A 20 -6.93 -2.47 -6.64
CA ALA A 20 -7.01 -3.11 -7.95
C ALA A 20 -5.68 -3.74 -8.41
N ALA A 21 -4.63 -3.66 -7.57
CA ALA A 21 -3.33 -4.21 -7.90
C ALA A 21 -3.38 -5.74 -7.93
N GLN A 22 -2.82 -6.33 -8.98
CA GLN A 22 -2.55 -7.77 -9.05
C GLN A 22 -1.31 -8.14 -8.25
N ARG A 23 -0.38 -7.19 -8.07
CA ARG A 23 0.84 -7.37 -7.29
C ARG A 23 1.24 -6.08 -6.57
N LEU A 24 1.50 -6.20 -5.27
CA LEU A 24 1.98 -5.13 -4.39
C LEU A 24 3.39 -5.44 -3.87
N GLU A 25 4.14 -4.39 -3.58
CA GLU A 25 5.36 -4.45 -2.77
C GLU A 25 4.93 -4.56 -1.29
N ALA A 26 5.21 -5.70 -0.67
CA ALA A 26 4.74 -6.04 0.68
C ALA A 26 5.86 -6.01 1.73
N SER A 27 7.01 -5.37 1.45
CA SER A 27 8.12 -5.27 2.40
C SER A 27 7.68 -4.54 3.66
N PRO A 28 8.11 -5.02 4.84
CA PRO A 28 7.85 -4.34 6.10
C PRO A 28 8.74 -3.08 6.29
N ALA A 29 9.56 -2.67 5.32
CA ALA A 29 10.21 -1.37 5.41
C ALA A 29 9.17 -0.26 5.22
N VAL A 30 9.05 0.65 6.19
CA VAL A 30 8.17 1.82 6.13
C VAL A 30 8.91 2.95 5.43
N GLY A 31 8.28 3.58 4.45
CA GLY A 31 8.83 4.75 3.73
C GLY A 31 8.79 6.04 4.55
N ALA A 32 9.36 7.11 4.00
CA ALA A 32 9.41 8.42 4.68
C ALA A 32 8.02 9.00 5.01
N ASP A 33 7.05 8.76 4.13
CA ASP A 33 5.66 9.27 4.27
C ASP A 33 4.67 8.16 4.66
N GLU A 34 5.16 7.11 5.33
CA GLU A 34 4.34 5.99 5.75
C GLU A 34 4.42 5.79 7.26
N VAL A 35 3.38 5.17 7.81
CA VAL A 35 3.31 4.82 9.24
C VAL A 35 2.88 3.38 9.39
N ARG A 36 3.54 2.65 10.31
CA ARG A 36 3.12 1.32 10.72
C ARG A 36 2.23 1.43 11.95
N ILE A 37 0.99 0.95 11.82
CA ILE A 37 0.00 0.99 12.88
C ILE A 37 -0.29 -0.44 13.33
N ARG A 38 -0.17 -0.70 14.64
CA ARG A 38 -0.64 -1.96 15.24
C ARG A 38 -2.11 -1.82 15.59
N VAL A 39 -2.93 -2.72 15.09
CA VAL A 39 -4.39 -2.73 15.30
C VAL A 39 -4.82 -4.06 15.92
N GLU A 40 -5.84 -4.04 16.77
CA GLU A 40 -6.47 -5.26 17.31
C GLU A 40 -7.43 -5.88 16.29
N ARG A 41 -8.21 -5.03 15.61
CA ARG A 41 -9.14 -5.42 14.55
C ARG A 41 -9.03 -4.44 13.40
N LEU A 42 -9.02 -4.96 12.18
CA LEU A 42 -9.09 -4.18 10.95
C LEU A 42 -10.23 -4.75 10.13
N ASN A 43 -11.32 -4.00 10.02
CA ASN A 43 -12.40 -4.33 9.10
C ASN A 43 -12.15 -3.56 7.80
N LEU A 44 -11.63 -4.25 6.79
CA LEU A 44 -11.37 -3.70 5.48
C LEU A 44 -12.29 -4.39 4.49
N ASP A 45 -13.13 -3.62 3.82
CA ASP A 45 -13.94 -4.08 2.70
C ASP A 45 -13.12 -3.83 1.43
N ALA A 46 -12.84 -4.88 0.64
CA ALA A 46 -12.06 -4.82 -0.59
C ALA A 46 -12.95 -5.06 -1.81
#